data_AF-A0A842L5U1-F1
#
_entry.id   AF-A0A842L5U1-F1
#
_cell.length_a   1.000
_cell.length_b   1.000
_cell.length_c   1.000
_cell.angle_alpha   90.00
_cell.angle_beta   90.00
_cell.angle_gamma   90.00
#
_symmetry.space_group_name_H-M   'P 1'
#
loop_
_entity.id
_entity.type
_entity.pdbx_description
1 polymer ?
#
loop_
_entity_poly.entity_id
_entity_poly.type
_entity_poly.pdbx_seq_one_letter_code
_entity_poly.pdbx_strand_id
1 'polypeptide(L)'
;MKVEIPYLVIEVNRRLFMIDAYFSKKVEKIEHVSVLIKRFKRDLPREAQNPLPSLITENEIKFFLKNVFSTLHEFSGKKVDERLRHMRKWNVHRFLGIPSGFKRHKEKEEELARQNREILLALALLQEVLGIKSPKEFEEINIKPVGWRYYTIKVREDGIYNEKGEKDAIYTELLRIDKGFMQSIHALEYNQQATW
;
A
#
# COMPACT_ATOMS: atom_id res chain seq x y z
N MET A 1 22.57 -4.44 1.28
CA MET A 1 22.00 -4.87 2.59
C MET A 1 21.05 -6.06 2.40
N LYS A 2 21.05 -7.07 3.29
CA LYS A 2 20.04 -8.16 3.35
C LYS A 2 19.03 -7.87 4.45
N VAL A 3 17.74 -8.02 4.18
CA VAL A 3 16.64 -7.78 5.15
C VAL A 3 15.64 -8.92 5.07
N GLU A 4 15.21 -9.42 6.22
CA GLU A 4 14.20 -10.49 6.34
C GLU A 4 12.90 -9.88 6.86
N ILE A 5 11.87 -9.84 6.02
CA ILE A 5 10.62 -9.09 6.29
C ILE A 5 9.54 -10.05 6.80
N PRO A 6 8.91 -9.78 7.95
CA PRO A 6 7.81 -10.59 8.45
C PRO A 6 6.54 -10.34 7.60
N TYR A 7 5.96 -11.43 7.10
CA TYR A 7 4.65 -11.47 6.49
C TYR A 7 3.68 -12.26 7.38
N LEU A 8 2.55 -11.65 7.72
CA LEU A 8 1.47 -12.34 8.40
C LEU A 8 0.57 -13.01 7.37
N VAL A 9 0.43 -14.33 7.44
CA VAL A 9 -0.53 -15.08 6.62
C VAL A 9 -1.91 -14.99 7.25
N ILE A 10 -2.89 -14.60 6.44
CA ILE A 10 -4.29 -14.48 6.85
C ILE A 10 -5.18 -15.31 5.93
N GLU A 11 -6.19 -15.94 6.52
CA GLU A 11 -7.31 -16.53 5.81
C GLU A 11 -8.47 -15.55 5.81
N VAL A 12 -8.96 -15.22 4.61
CA VAL A 12 -10.13 -14.38 4.38
C VAL A 12 -11.05 -15.10 3.41
N ASN A 13 -12.28 -15.41 3.82
CA ASN A 13 -13.26 -16.12 3.00
C ASN A 13 -12.69 -17.40 2.35
N ARG A 14 -11.96 -18.23 3.12
CA ARG A 14 -11.28 -19.47 2.68
C ARG A 14 -10.15 -19.27 1.66
N ARG A 15 -9.71 -18.03 1.43
CA ARG A 15 -8.55 -17.70 0.59
C ARG A 15 -7.40 -17.23 1.47
N LEU A 16 -6.19 -17.65 1.13
CA LEU A 16 -4.99 -17.28 1.87
C LEU A 16 -4.29 -16.10 1.21
N PHE A 17 -4.07 -15.07 2.01
CA PHE A 17 -3.29 -13.89 1.68
C PHE A 17 -2.15 -13.74 2.67
N MET A 18 -1.19 -12.90 2.34
CA MET A 18 -0.10 -12.52 3.22
C MET A 18 0.09 -11.02 3.15
N ILE A 19 0.29 -10.39 4.30
CA ILE A 19 0.52 -8.94 4.41
C ILE A 19 1.90 -8.70 5.01
N ASP A 20 2.63 -7.76 4.43
CA ASP A 20 3.88 -7.25 5.02
C ASP A 20 3.59 -6.62 6.39
N ALA A 21 4.10 -7.20 7.46
CA ALA A 21 3.80 -6.75 8.82
C ALA A 21 4.72 -5.63 9.30
N TYR A 22 5.75 -5.25 8.54
CA TYR A 22 6.64 -4.14 8.89
C TYR A 22 6.31 -2.90 8.05
N PHE A 23 6.47 -2.98 6.73
CA PHE A 23 6.37 -1.83 5.85
C PHE A 23 4.93 -1.30 5.70
N SER A 24 3.92 -2.13 5.94
CA SER A 24 2.52 -1.67 5.92
C SER A 24 2.20 -0.60 6.98
N LYS A 25 3.04 -0.45 8.01
CA LYS A 25 2.95 0.62 9.02
C LYS A 25 3.92 1.78 8.76
N LYS A 26 4.74 1.68 7.71
CA LYS A 26 5.83 2.61 7.39
C LYS A 26 5.65 3.35 6.07
N VAL A 27 4.72 2.92 5.22
CA VAL A 27 4.33 3.69 4.03
C VAL A 27 3.69 5.02 4.42
N GLU A 28 4.00 6.06 3.67
CA GLU A 28 3.45 7.41 3.85
C GLU A 28 1.99 7.47 3.41
N LYS A 29 1.66 6.82 2.29
CA LYS A 29 0.31 6.81 1.74
C LYS A 29 -0.45 5.53 2.09
N ILE A 30 -1.69 5.68 2.56
CA ILE A 30 -2.54 4.55 2.98
C ILE A 30 -2.89 3.62 1.82
N GLU A 31 -3.01 4.14 0.59
CA GLU A 31 -3.24 3.35 -0.62
C GLU A 31 -2.12 2.35 -0.91
N HIS A 32 -0.87 2.65 -0.53
CA HIS A 32 0.27 1.77 -0.76
C HIS A 32 0.24 0.52 0.13
N VAL A 33 -0.55 0.50 1.20
CA VAL A 33 -0.76 -0.73 2.01
C VAL A 33 -1.38 -1.84 1.16
N SER A 34 -2.24 -1.49 0.18
CA SER A 34 -2.93 -2.48 -0.65
C SER A 34 -1.97 -3.36 -1.47
N VAL A 35 -0.87 -2.78 -1.98
CA VAL A 35 0.13 -3.51 -2.79
C VAL A 35 1.09 -4.37 -1.93
N LEU A 36 1.08 -4.15 -0.61
CA LEU A 36 1.82 -4.95 0.36
C LEU A 36 1.06 -6.21 0.80
N ILE A 37 -0.19 -6.34 0.36
CA ILE A 37 -0.99 -7.56 0.52
C ILE A 37 -0.84 -8.40 -0.75
N LYS A 38 -0.34 -9.61 -0.60
CA LYS A 38 -0.06 -10.54 -1.69
C LYS A 38 -0.86 -11.82 -1.49
N ARG A 39 -1.13 -12.55 -2.58
CA ARG A 39 -1.63 -13.93 -2.46
C ARG A 39 -0.59 -14.78 -1.73
N PHE A 40 -1.04 -15.69 -0.88
CA PHE A 40 -0.14 -16.51 -0.09
C PHE A 40 0.77 -17.37 -0.97
N LYS A 41 2.08 -17.30 -0.69
CA LYS A 41 3.12 -18.09 -1.34
C LYS A 41 3.65 -19.16 -0.40
N ARG A 42 3.56 -20.43 -0.81
CA ARG A 42 3.97 -21.58 0.02
C ARG A 42 5.47 -21.74 0.12
N ASP A 43 6.23 -21.18 -0.82
CA ASP A 43 7.69 -21.29 -0.90
C ASP A 43 8.44 -20.34 0.05
N LEU A 44 7.72 -19.47 0.78
CA LEU A 44 8.36 -18.62 1.78
C LEU A 44 8.72 -19.40 3.05
N PRO A 45 9.91 -19.14 3.64
CA PRO A 45 10.35 -19.79 4.87
C PRO A 45 9.47 -19.41 6.08
N ARG A 46 9.39 -20.32 7.05
CA ARG A 46 8.69 -20.15 8.34
C ARG A 46 9.57 -19.57 9.43
N GLU A 47 10.88 -19.64 9.26
CA GLU A 47 11.88 -19.17 10.21
C GLU A 47 12.84 -18.22 9.50
N ALA A 48 13.37 -17.26 10.23
CA ALA A 48 14.31 -16.25 9.76
C ALA A 48 15.39 -16.08 10.84
N GLN A 49 16.62 -15.77 10.42
CA GLN A 49 17.73 -15.62 11.35
C GLN A 49 17.68 -14.28 12.08
N ASN A 50 17.36 -13.22 11.35
CA ASN A 50 17.26 -11.87 11.90
C ASN A 50 16.09 -11.12 11.24
N PRO A 51 14.84 -11.50 11.54
CA PRO A 51 13.68 -10.84 10.98
C PRO A 51 13.52 -9.42 11.52
N LEU A 52 13.02 -8.52 10.68
CA LEU A 52 12.49 -7.24 11.14
C LEU A 52 11.37 -7.47 12.17
N PRO A 53 11.16 -6.53 13.12
CA PRO A 53 10.07 -6.65 14.07
C PRO A 53 8.72 -6.65 13.34
N SER A 54 7.76 -7.41 13.86
CA SER A 54 6.39 -7.34 13.36
C SER A 54 5.66 -6.13 13.97
N LEU A 55 5.25 -5.17 13.15
CA LEU A 55 4.49 -3.99 13.56
C LEU A 55 2.98 -4.16 13.42
N ILE A 56 2.53 -5.30 12.88
CA ILE A 56 1.12 -5.68 12.78
C ILE A 56 0.98 -7.06 13.40
N THR A 57 0.29 -7.16 14.53
CA THR A 57 0.11 -8.45 15.21
C THR A 57 -1.13 -9.21 14.72
N GLU A 58 -1.20 -10.50 15.07
CA GLU A 58 -2.35 -11.37 14.78
C GLU A 58 -3.67 -10.84 15.35
N ASN A 59 -3.62 -10.18 16.50
CA ASN A 59 -4.80 -9.63 17.16
C ASN A 59 -5.26 -8.31 16.52
N GLU A 60 -4.34 -7.55 15.94
CA GLU A 60 -4.60 -6.22 15.40
C GLU A 60 -4.93 -6.24 13.90
N ILE A 61 -4.62 -7.32 13.18
CA ILE A 61 -4.74 -7.35 11.71
C ILE A 61 -6.17 -7.05 11.24
N LYS A 62 -7.19 -7.56 11.93
CA LYS A 62 -8.60 -7.30 11.60
C LYS A 62 -8.90 -5.79 11.71
N PHE A 63 -8.49 -5.17 12.81
CA PHE A 63 -8.69 -3.73 13.04
C PHE A 63 -7.87 -2.87 12.06
N PHE A 64 -6.62 -3.26 11.80
CA PHE A 64 -5.76 -2.59 10.85
C PHE A 64 -6.39 -2.55 9.44
N LEU A 65 -6.81 -3.72 8.92
CA LEU A 65 -7.44 -3.81 7.61
C LEU A 65 -8.77 -3.05 7.55
N LYS A 66 -9.56 -3.06 8.64
CA LYS A 66 -10.80 -2.28 8.74
C LYS A 66 -10.52 -0.80 8.55
N ASN A 67 -9.51 -0.27 9.24
CA ASN A 67 -9.16 1.14 9.17
C ASN A 67 -8.65 1.51 7.78
N VAL A 68 -7.71 0.74 7.22
CA VAL A 68 -7.18 0.96 5.87
C VAL A 68 -8.32 0.98 4.85
N PHE A 69 -9.22 0.00 4.90
CA PHE A 69 -10.36 -0.11 3.98
C PHE A 69 -11.34 1.07 4.13
N SER A 70 -11.69 1.41 5.36
CA SER A 70 -12.64 2.51 5.64
C SER A 70 -12.09 3.85 5.18
N THR A 71 -10.81 4.12 5.45
CA THR A 71 -10.13 5.34 5.00
C THR A 71 -10.06 5.43 3.49
N LEU A 72 -9.69 4.34 2.79
CA LEU A 72 -9.65 4.33 1.33
C LEU A 72 -11.03 4.49 0.70
N HIS A 73 -12.06 3.86 1.27
CA HIS A 73 -13.43 4.04 0.82
C HIS A 73 -13.87 5.51 0.94
N GLU A 74 -13.59 6.17 2.08
CA GLU A 74 -13.87 7.59 2.26
C GLU A 74 -13.09 8.49 1.29
N PHE A 75 -11.80 8.22 1.10
CA PHE A 75 -10.95 8.96 0.18
C PHE A 75 -11.40 8.82 -1.27
N SER A 76 -11.87 7.64 -1.68
CA SER A 76 -12.38 7.43 -3.03
C SER A 76 -13.57 8.35 -3.34
N GLY A 77 -14.50 8.51 -2.38
CA GLY A 77 -15.62 9.45 -2.52
C GLY A 77 -15.16 10.91 -2.54
N LYS A 78 -14.34 11.32 -1.56
CA LYS A 78 -13.84 12.69 -1.45
C LYS A 78 -13.05 13.15 -2.68
N LYS A 79 -12.19 12.29 -3.23
CA LYS A 79 -11.33 12.62 -4.39
C LYS A 79 -12.11 12.67 -5.70
N VAL A 80 -13.12 11.82 -5.87
CA VAL A 80 -14.08 11.94 -6.97
C VAL A 80 -14.81 13.28 -6.90
N ASP A 81 -15.30 13.66 -5.72
CA ASP A 81 -16.00 14.93 -5.52
C ASP A 81 -15.10 16.15 -5.78
N GLU A 82 -13.85 16.14 -5.29
CA GLU A 82 -12.85 17.18 -5.55
C GLU A 82 -12.60 17.36 -7.05
N ARG A 83 -12.40 16.25 -7.77
CA ARG A 83 -12.20 16.27 -9.22
C ARG A 83 -13.42 16.83 -9.94
N LEU A 84 -14.62 16.38 -9.60
CA LEU A 84 -15.87 16.87 -10.20
C LEU A 84 -16.11 18.35 -9.93
N ARG A 85 -15.85 18.83 -8.71
CA ARG A 85 -15.94 20.26 -8.38
C ARG A 85 -14.95 21.10 -9.18
N HIS A 86 -13.71 20.62 -9.32
CA HIS A 86 -12.70 21.31 -10.14
C HIS A 86 -13.13 21.40 -11.61
N MET A 87 -13.59 20.28 -12.19
CA MET A 87 -14.08 20.22 -13.56
C MET A 87 -15.28 21.14 -13.79
N ARG A 88 -16.26 21.15 -12.86
CA ARG A 88 -17.43 22.04 -12.93
C ARG A 88 -17.01 23.52 -12.90
N LYS A 89 -16.16 23.90 -11.94
CA LYS A 89 -15.66 25.29 -11.84
C LYS A 89 -14.93 25.72 -13.10
N TRP A 90 -14.07 24.85 -13.63
CA TRP A 90 -13.35 25.15 -14.87
C TRP A 90 -14.26 25.23 -16.09
N ASN A 91 -15.29 24.37 -16.18
CA ASN A 91 -16.30 24.45 -17.25
C ASN A 91 -17.08 25.77 -17.18
N VAL A 92 -17.44 26.23 -15.98
CA VAL A 92 -18.10 27.54 -15.80
C VAL A 92 -17.21 28.69 -16.25
N HIS A 93 -15.93 28.70 -15.87
CA HIS A 93 -15.00 29.73 -16.34
C HIS A 93 -14.85 29.73 -17.87
N ARG A 94 -14.79 28.54 -18.49
CA ARG A 94 -14.76 28.38 -19.95
C ARG A 94 -16.02 28.90 -20.62
N PHE A 95 -17.20 28.60 -20.06
CA PHE A 95 -18.48 29.09 -20.58
C PHE A 95 -18.61 30.60 -20.48
N LEU A 96 -18.12 31.21 -19.40
CA LEU A 96 -18.16 32.66 -19.16
C LEU A 96 -17.02 33.43 -19.84
N GLY A 97 -16.15 32.77 -20.62
CA GLY A 97 -15.02 33.41 -21.30
C GLY A 97 -13.95 33.97 -20.37
N ILE A 98 -13.90 33.53 -19.10
CA ILE A 98 -12.92 34.01 -18.11
C ILE A 98 -11.56 33.34 -18.42
N PRO A 99 -10.48 34.10 -18.70
CA PRO A 99 -9.17 33.53 -18.96
C PRO A 99 -8.54 32.98 -17.68
N SER A 100 -8.92 31.75 -17.31
CA SER A 100 -8.33 31.00 -16.22
C SER A 100 -7.26 30.08 -16.80
N GLY A 101 -5.97 30.43 -16.63
CA GLY A 101 -4.83 29.82 -17.31
C GLY A 101 -4.94 28.31 -17.57
N PHE A 102 -5.16 27.94 -18.85
CA PHE A 102 -5.51 26.60 -19.30
C PHE A 102 -4.51 25.53 -18.83
N LYS A 103 -3.20 25.82 -18.93
CA LYS A 103 -2.14 24.92 -18.52
C LYS A 103 -2.24 24.52 -17.03
N ARG A 104 -2.51 25.48 -16.14
CA ARG A 104 -2.65 25.23 -14.70
C ARG A 104 -3.85 24.34 -14.38
N HIS A 105 -4.97 24.54 -15.08
CA HIS A 105 -6.15 23.70 -14.89
C HIS A 105 -5.94 22.28 -15.42
N LYS A 106 -5.25 22.14 -16.56
CA LYS A 106 -4.89 20.85 -17.12
C LYS A 106 -3.96 20.07 -16.17
N GLU A 107 -2.87 20.67 -15.72
CA GLU A 107 -1.93 20.05 -14.77
C GLU A 107 -2.63 19.64 -13.48
N LYS A 108 -3.54 20.48 -12.96
CA LYS A 108 -4.33 20.15 -11.77
C LYS A 108 -5.31 19.01 -11.99
N GLU A 109 -5.95 18.93 -13.15
CA GLU A 109 -6.85 17.81 -13.49
C GLU A 109 -6.07 16.50 -13.62
N GLU A 110 -4.91 16.52 -14.29
CA GLU A 110 -4.04 15.35 -14.45
C GLU A 110 -3.58 14.80 -13.09
N GLU A 111 -3.17 15.68 -12.18
CA GLU A 111 -2.76 15.29 -10.83
C GLU A 111 -3.93 14.72 -10.01
N LEU A 112 -5.10 15.37 -10.04
CA LEU A 112 -6.30 14.86 -9.36
C LEU A 112 -6.76 13.52 -9.95
N ALA A 113 -6.68 13.34 -11.27
CA ALA A 113 -7.01 12.10 -11.94
C ALA A 113 -6.02 10.97 -11.59
N ARG A 114 -4.73 11.28 -11.46
CA ARG A 114 -3.70 10.33 -11.00
C ARG A 114 -3.98 9.86 -9.58
N GLN A 115 -4.15 10.78 -8.64
CA GLN A 115 -4.46 10.45 -7.24
C GLN A 115 -5.75 9.63 -7.10
N ASN A 116 -6.80 10.02 -7.82
CA ASN A 116 -8.06 9.30 -7.77
C ASN A 116 -7.92 7.87 -8.32
N ARG A 117 -7.13 7.66 -9.39
CA ARG A 117 -6.83 6.31 -9.91
C ARG A 117 -6.07 5.46 -8.90
N GLU A 118 -5.03 6.00 -8.26
CA GLU A 118 -4.26 5.30 -7.23
C GLU A 118 -5.17 4.79 -6.09
N ILE A 119 -6.05 5.66 -5.58
CA ILE A 119 -6.98 5.32 -4.49
C ILE A 119 -8.02 4.28 -4.92
N LEU A 120 -8.60 4.42 -6.12
CA LEU A 120 -9.60 3.48 -6.62
C LEU A 120 -8.99 2.09 -6.87
N LEU A 121 -7.76 2.03 -7.38
CA LEU A 121 -7.04 0.77 -7.56
C LEU A 121 -6.74 0.11 -6.21
N ALA A 122 -6.25 0.88 -5.23
CA ALA A 122 -5.98 0.37 -3.89
C ALA A 122 -7.25 -0.15 -3.21
N LEU A 123 -8.37 0.57 -3.35
CA LEU A 123 -9.67 0.12 -2.85
C LEU A 123 -10.10 -1.17 -3.54
N ALA A 124 -10.00 -1.26 -4.87
CA ALA A 124 -10.38 -2.45 -5.63
C ALA A 124 -9.56 -3.69 -5.22
N LEU A 125 -8.25 -3.54 -4.99
CA LEU A 125 -7.40 -4.62 -4.48
C LEU A 125 -7.87 -5.11 -3.10
N LEU A 126 -8.20 -4.18 -2.19
CA LEU A 126 -8.72 -4.57 -0.88
C LEU A 126 -10.12 -5.18 -0.95
N GLN A 127 -10.99 -4.70 -1.85
CA GLN A 127 -12.29 -5.33 -2.10
C GLN A 127 -12.12 -6.77 -2.62
N GLU A 128 -11.13 -7.04 -3.48
CA GLU A 128 -10.81 -8.41 -3.93
C GLU A 128 -10.31 -9.29 -2.77
N VAL A 129 -9.40 -8.77 -1.96
CA VAL A 129 -8.82 -9.51 -0.81
C VAL A 129 -9.88 -9.81 0.24
N LEU A 130 -10.67 -8.79 0.62
CA LEU A 130 -11.64 -8.87 1.71
C LEU A 130 -12.98 -9.48 1.27
N GLY A 131 -13.28 -9.44 -0.03
CA GLY A 131 -14.55 -9.92 -0.58
C GLY A 131 -15.76 -9.06 -0.23
N ILE A 132 -15.55 -7.77 0.07
CA ILE A 132 -16.60 -6.81 0.44
C ILE A 132 -16.61 -5.60 -0.47
N LYS A 133 -17.74 -4.90 -0.53
CA LYS A 133 -17.87 -3.65 -1.31
C LYS A 133 -17.86 -2.41 -0.43
N SER A 134 -18.46 -2.48 0.75
CA SER A 134 -18.62 -1.34 1.66
C SER A 134 -18.10 -1.61 3.08
N PRO A 135 -17.72 -0.57 3.84
CA PRO A 135 -17.20 -0.74 5.20
C PRO A 135 -18.19 -1.39 6.18
N LYS A 136 -19.50 -1.34 5.86
CA LYS A 136 -20.56 -1.93 6.68
C LYS A 136 -20.50 -3.46 6.70
N GLU A 137 -20.04 -4.06 5.60
CA GLU A 137 -19.89 -5.51 5.44
C GLU A 137 -18.68 -6.05 6.22
N PHE A 138 -17.79 -5.19 6.72
CA PHE A 138 -16.54 -5.62 7.35
C PHE A 138 -16.77 -6.45 8.63
N GLU A 139 -17.83 -6.16 9.39
CA GLU A 139 -18.15 -6.90 10.62
C GLU A 139 -18.47 -8.37 10.36
N GLU A 140 -19.02 -8.67 9.19
CA GLU A 140 -19.41 -10.02 8.77
C GLU A 140 -18.20 -10.85 8.28
N ILE A 141 -17.05 -10.20 8.04
CA ILE A 141 -15.85 -10.88 7.55
C ILE A 141 -15.15 -11.60 8.70
N ASN A 142 -14.88 -12.88 8.44
CA ASN A 142 -13.98 -13.68 9.26
C ASN A 142 -12.55 -13.61 8.69
N ILE A 143 -11.69 -12.84 9.37
CA ILE A 143 -10.25 -12.76 9.08
C ILE A 143 -9.53 -13.55 10.16
N LYS A 144 -8.87 -14.64 9.76
CA LYS A 144 -8.13 -15.51 10.69
C LYS A 144 -6.62 -15.41 10.43
N PRO A 145 -5.80 -15.03 11.41
CA PRO A 145 -4.37 -15.20 11.30
C PRO A 145 -4.02 -16.69 11.28
N VAL A 146 -3.13 -17.09 10.38
CA VAL A 146 -2.70 -18.49 10.19
C VAL A 146 -1.26 -18.69 10.66
N GLY A 147 -0.42 -17.66 10.55
CA GLY A 147 0.95 -17.67 11.06
C GLY A 147 1.92 -16.87 10.20
N TRP A 148 3.20 -16.96 10.54
CA TRP A 148 4.24 -16.11 9.98
C TRP A 148 4.98 -16.75 8.81
N ARG A 149 5.38 -15.90 7.85
CA ARG A 149 6.34 -16.22 6.79
C ARG A 149 7.35 -15.09 6.69
N TYR A 150 8.53 -15.39 6.19
CA TYR A 150 9.57 -14.38 6.04
C TYR A 150 9.94 -14.21 4.57
N TYR A 151 10.00 -12.96 4.13
CA TYR A 151 10.41 -12.61 2.77
C TYR A 151 11.76 -11.90 2.81
N THR A 152 12.76 -12.54 2.23
CA THR A 152 14.11 -12.01 2.19
C THR A 152 14.30 -11.11 0.98
N ILE A 153 14.80 -9.90 1.23
CA ILE A 153 15.19 -8.95 0.19
C ILE A 153 16.66 -8.57 0.29
N LYS A 154 17.22 -8.18 -0.86
CA LYS A 154 18.53 -7.57 -1.01
C LYS A 154 18.32 -6.18 -1.59
N VAL A 155 18.72 -5.17 -0.82
CA VAL A 155 18.71 -3.76 -1.26
C VAL A 155 20.04 -3.45 -1.95
N ARG A 156 19.94 -2.88 -3.15
CA ARG A 156 21.03 -2.42 -4.01
C ARG A 156 20.71 -1.00 -4.51
N GLU A 157 21.71 -0.30 -5.04
CA GLU A 157 21.56 1.07 -5.55
C GLU A 157 20.49 1.20 -6.64
N ASP A 158 20.29 0.16 -7.45
CA ASP A 158 19.40 0.16 -8.61
C ASP A 158 18.01 -0.47 -8.33
N GLY A 159 17.76 -0.91 -7.09
CA GLY A 159 16.46 -1.40 -6.65
C GLY A 159 16.51 -2.52 -5.60
N ILE A 160 15.35 -3.13 -5.40
CA ILE A 160 15.15 -4.19 -4.40
C ILE A 160 14.96 -5.53 -5.10
N TYR A 161 15.70 -6.54 -4.64
CA TYR A 161 15.74 -7.87 -5.22
C TYR A 161 15.31 -8.92 -4.21
N ASN A 162 14.64 -9.98 -4.66
CA ASN A 162 14.30 -11.11 -3.81
C ASN A 162 15.51 -12.03 -3.57
N GLU A 163 15.34 -13.06 -2.74
CA GLU A 163 16.41 -14.03 -2.44
C GLU A 163 16.96 -14.75 -3.68
N LYS A 164 16.11 -15.01 -4.67
CA LYS A 164 16.45 -15.64 -5.96
C LYS A 164 17.19 -14.69 -6.92
N GLY A 165 17.35 -13.41 -6.55
CA GLY A 165 18.03 -12.40 -7.36
C GLY A 165 17.13 -11.72 -8.39
N GLU A 166 15.82 -11.94 -8.37
CA GLU A 166 14.85 -11.29 -9.24
C GLU A 166 14.43 -9.94 -8.66
N LYS A 167 14.24 -8.92 -9.51
CA LYS A 167 13.85 -7.58 -9.08
C LYS A 167 12.40 -7.57 -8.58
N ASP A 168 12.19 -7.16 -7.32
CA ASP A 168 10.85 -6.96 -6.77
C ASP A 168 10.30 -5.60 -7.25
N ALA A 169 9.40 -5.65 -8.23
CA ALA A 169 8.83 -4.46 -8.84
C ALA A 169 8.04 -3.60 -7.85
N ILE A 170 7.35 -4.22 -6.88
CA ILE A 170 6.51 -3.49 -5.92
C ILE A 170 7.39 -2.71 -4.96
N TYR A 171 8.35 -3.37 -4.32
CA TYR A 171 9.24 -2.69 -3.39
C TYR A 171 10.16 -1.69 -4.08
N THR A 172 10.64 -2.00 -5.29
CA THR A 172 11.43 -1.03 -6.06
C THR A 172 10.61 0.21 -6.40
N GLU A 173 9.35 0.05 -6.79
CA GLU A 173 8.49 1.20 -7.09
C GLU A 173 8.15 1.99 -5.82
N LEU A 174 7.83 1.33 -4.71
CA LEU A 174 7.59 1.98 -3.42
C LEU A 174 8.81 2.78 -2.94
N LEU A 175 10.02 2.27 -3.15
CA LEU A 175 11.26 3.00 -2.86
C LEU A 175 11.34 4.33 -3.63
N ARG A 176 10.73 4.40 -4.82
CA ARG A 176 10.72 5.60 -5.69
C ARG A 176 9.59 6.57 -5.37
N ILE A 177 8.41 6.05 -5.02
CA ILE A 177 7.17 6.86 -4.94
C ILE A 177 6.66 7.13 -3.53
N ASP A 178 7.14 6.41 -2.51
CA ASP A 178 6.70 6.55 -1.12
C ASP A 178 7.86 6.93 -0.20
N LYS A 179 7.80 8.14 0.38
CA LYS A 179 8.92 8.63 1.20
C LYS A 179 9.04 7.89 2.51
N GLY A 180 7.93 7.43 3.09
CA GLY A 180 7.93 6.67 4.35
C GLY A 180 8.61 5.32 4.19
N PHE A 181 8.32 4.62 3.09
CA PHE A 181 9.00 3.39 2.72
C PHE A 181 10.50 3.62 2.47
N MET A 182 10.85 4.64 1.66
CA MET A 182 12.24 5.00 1.37
C MET A 182 13.03 5.33 2.64
N GLN A 183 12.50 6.19 3.52
CA GLN A 183 13.14 6.53 4.79
C GLN A 183 13.34 5.31 5.68
N SER A 184 12.38 4.38 5.69
CA SER A 184 12.49 3.15 6.46
C SER A 184 13.58 2.24 5.93
N ILE A 185 13.76 2.13 4.60
CA ILE A 185 14.88 1.41 4.01
C ILE A 185 16.22 2.06 4.36
N HIS A 186 16.35 3.39 4.20
CA HIS A 186 17.60 4.10 4.54
C HIS A 186 17.96 3.97 6.03
N ALA A 187 16.95 3.99 6.92
CA ALA A 187 17.18 3.77 8.35
C ALA A 187 17.71 2.36 8.65
N LEU A 188 17.25 1.34 7.92
CA LEU A 188 17.79 -0.02 8.03
C LEU A 188 19.23 -0.10 7.53
N GLU A 189 19.57 0.59 6.43
CA GLU A 189 20.95 0.64 5.90
C GLU A 189 21.90 1.29 6.89
N TYR A 190 21.50 2.42 7.47
CA TYR A 190 22.30 3.12 8.49
C TYR A 190 22.53 2.25 9.73
N ASN A 191 21.49 1.59 10.25
CA ASN A 191 21.60 0.71 11.41
C ASN A 191 22.52 -0.49 11.16
N GLN A 192 22.52 -1.05 9.94
CA GLN A 192 23.44 -2.13 9.57
C GLN A 192 24.89 -1.65 9.46
N GLN A 193 25.14 -0.42 9.01
CA GLN A 193 26.49 0.15 8.97
C GLN A 193 27.05 0.43 10.38
N ALA A 194 26.18 0.83 11.32
CA ALA A 194 26.56 1.13 12.70
C ALA A 194 26.79 -0.10 13.59
N THR A 195 26.46 -1.31 13.11
CA THR A 195 26.67 -2.57 13.83
C THR A 195 27.98 -3.30 13.46
N TRP A 196 28.84 -2.68 12.64
CA TRP A 196 30.22 -3.09 12.33
C TRP A 196 31.22 -2.12 12.97
#